data_AF-A0A3P1W7Z5-F1
#
_entry.id   AF-A0A3P1W7Z5-F1
#
_cell.length_a   1.000
_cell.length_b   1.000
_cell.length_c   1.000
_cell.angle_alpha   90.00
_cell.angle_beta   90.00
_cell.angle_gamma   90.00
#
_symmetry.space_group_name_H-M   'P 1'
#
loop_
_entity.id
_entity.type
_entity.pdbx_description
1 polymer ?
#
loop_
_entity_poly.entity_id
_entity_poly.type
_entity_poly.pdbx_seq_one_letter_code
_entity_poly.pdbx_strand_id
1 'polypeptide(L)' 'MDILDSRIRKIFDLLSEDKYKTAENLSKKLNISSKRVRKPLKELNEIFEKSGAIIISKSG' A
#
# COMPACT_ATOMS: atom_id res chain seq x y z
N MET A 1 -5.34 -17.60 6.84
CA MET A 1 -4.64 -16.58 6.03
C MET A 1 -4.97 -15.23 6.62
N ASP A 2 -3.98 -14.44 7.04
CA ASP A 2 -4.21 -13.19 7.74
C ASP A 2 -4.77 -12.12 6.78
N ILE A 3 -5.79 -11.37 7.22
CA ILE A 3 -6.47 -10.35 6.39
C ILE A 3 -5.49 -9.23 6.02
N LEU A 4 -4.51 -8.96 6.88
CA LEU A 4 -3.50 -7.94 6.66
C LEU A 4 -2.54 -8.33 5.55
N ASP A 5 -2.12 -9.59 5.51
CA ASP A 5 -1.22 -10.16 4.50
C ASP A 5 -1.84 -10.08 3.10
N SER A 6 -3.13 -10.42 2.99
CA SER A 6 -3.89 -10.28 1.73
C SER A 6 -3.94 -8.83 1.23
N ARG A 7 -4.03 -7.86 2.14
CA ARG A 7 -4.05 -6.42 1.79
C ARG A 7 -2.69 -5.92 1.35
N ILE A 8 -1.61 -6.31 2.04
CA ILE A 8 -0.24 -5.96 1.68
C ILE A 8 0.05 -6.46 0.26
N ARG A 9 -0.32 -7.70 -0.05
CA ARG A 9 -0.12 -8.30 -1.38
C ARG A 9 -0.91 -7.59 -2.48
N LYS A 10 -2.14 -7.16 -2.19
CA LYS A 10 -2.92 -6.32 -3.13
C LYS A 10 -2.27 -4.95 -3.34
N ILE A 11 -1.77 -4.30 -2.29
CA ILE A 11 -1.09 -3.00 -2.46
C ILE A 11 0.17 -3.17 -3.30
N PHE A 12 0.94 -4.23 -3.06
CA PHE A 12 2.13 -4.54 -3.85
C PHE A 12 1.80 -4.65 -5.35
N ASP A 13 0.77 -5.42 -5.69
CA ASP A 13 0.31 -5.60 -7.07
C ASP A 13 -0.08 -4.26 -7.71
N LEU A 14 -0.80 -3.42 -6.97
CA LEU A 14 -1.22 -2.09 -7.41
C LEU A 14 -0.08 -1.09 -7.56
N LEU A 15 0.95 -1.15 -6.70
CA LEU A 15 2.13 -0.29 -6.78
C LEU A 15 3.14 -0.76 -7.83
N SER A 16 3.04 -2.01 -8.27
CA SER A 16 3.84 -2.54 -9.39
C SER A 16 3.32 -2.07 -10.74
N GLU A 17 2.11 -1.52 -10.80
CA GLU A 17 1.65 -0.75 -11.96
C GLU A 17 2.47 0.55 -12.04
N ASP A 18 3.08 0.88 -13.18
CA ASP A 18 3.89 2.10 -13.44
C ASP A 18 3.03 3.39 -13.47
N LYS A 19 2.21 3.58 -12.43
CA LYS A 19 1.25 4.67 -12.29
C LYS A 19 1.15 5.06 -10.83
N TYR A 20 1.20 6.36 -10.58
CA TYR A 20 0.96 6.89 -9.24
C TYR A 20 -0.44 6.49 -8.73
N LYS A 21 -0.51 5.99 -7.50
CA LYS A 21 -1.77 5.60 -6.85
C LYS A 21 -2.04 6.54 -5.68
N THR A 22 -3.20 7.18 -5.68
CA THR A 22 -3.64 7.99 -4.55
C THR A 22 -4.17 7.11 -3.42
N ALA A 23 -4.14 7.62 -2.18
CA ALA A 23 -4.71 6.92 -1.03
C ALA A 23 -6.20 6.58 -1.23
N GLU A 24 -6.95 7.41 -1.94
CA GLU A 24 -8.35 7.16 -2.29
C GLU A 24 -8.52 6.02 -3.31
N ASN A 25 -7.62 5.93 -4.31
CA ASN A 25 -7.61 4.82 -5.26
C ASN A 25 -7.34 3.49 -4.54
N LEU A 26 -6.34 3.47 -3.66
CA LEU A 26 -6.01 2.31 -2.85
C LEU A 26 -7.17 1.93 -1.91
N SER A 27 -7.83 2.91 -1.29
CA SER A 27 -8.95 2.68 -0.38
C SER A 27 -10.15 2.03 -1.10
N LYS A 28 -10.48 2.51 -2.31
CA LYS A 28 -11.52 1.93 -3.16
C LYS A 28 -11.20 0.50 -3.56
N LYS A 29 -9.98 0.23 -4.04
CA LYS A 29 -9.56 -1.12 -4.47
C LYS A 29 -9.45 -2.13 -3.32
N LEU A 30 -9.12 -1.66 -2.12
CA LEU A 30 -9.03 -2.49 -0.92
C LEU A 30 -10.36 -2.60 -0.15
N ASN A 31 -11.40 -1.86 -0.56
CA ASN A 31 -12.69 -1.74 0.11
C ASN A 31 -12.54 -1.37 1.60
N ILE A 32 -11.67 -0.40 1.90
CA ILE A 32 -11.44 0.12 3.25
C ILE A 32 -11.43 1.63 3.25
N SER A 33 -11.61 2.25 4.41
CA SER A 33 -11.45 3.71 4.56
C SER A 33 -10.00 4.13 4.30
N SER A 34 -9.81 5.32 3.74
CA SER A 34 -8.49 5.93 3.49
C SER A 34 -7.58 5.93 4.72
N LYS A 35 -8.12 6.16 5.93
CA LYS A 35 -7.38 6.03 7.20
C LYS A 35 -6.76 4.64 7.41
N ARG A 36 -7.45 3.58 6.99
CA ARG A 36 -7.00 2.19 7.17
C ARG A 36 -5.99 1.74 6.12
N VAL A 37 -5.80 2.51 5.03
CA VAL A 37 -4.78 2.25 4.00
C VAL A 37 -3.37 2.53 4.53
N ARG A 38 -3.23 3.46 5.48
CA ARG A 38 -1.92 3.84 6.05
C ARG A 38 -1.21 2.68 6.75
N LYS A 39 -1.94 1.83 7.49
CA LYS A 39 -1.36 0.67 8.19
C LYS A 39 -0.66 -0.30 7.23
N PRO A 40 -1.35 -0.88 6.22
CA PRO A 40 -0.71 -1.81 5.29
C PRO A 40 0.32 -1.13 4.36
N LEU A 41 0.18 0.16 4.04
CA LEU A 41 1.24 0.91 3.34
C LEU A 41 2.52 1.01 4.17
N LYS A 42 2.40 1.31 5.47
CA LYS A 42 3.54 1.38 6.38
C LYS A 42 4.24 0.03 6.49
N GLU A 43 3.48 -1.04 6.70
CA GLU A 43 4.06 -2.39 6.80
C GLU A 43 4.73 -2.82 5.48
N LEU A 44 4.12 -2.51 4.34
CA LEU A 44 4.75 -2.76 3.05
C LEU A 44 6.03 -1.94 2.87
N ASN A 45 6.05 -0.67 3.32
CA ASN A 45 7.25 0.15 3.29
C ASN A 45 8.36 -0.45 4.16
N GLU A 46 8.05 -0.94 5.36
CA GLU A 46 9.04 -1.58 6.23
C GLU A 46 9.62 -2.86 5.60
N ILE A 47 8.83 -3.60 4.82
CA ILE A 47 9.32 -4.76 4.04
C ILE A 47 10.22 -4.31 2.89
N PHE A 48 9.84 -3.25 2.19
CA PHE A 48 10.61 -2.68 1.08
C PHE A 48 11.94 -2.12 1.56
N GLU A 49 11.95 -1.38 2.67
CA GLU A 49 13.16 -0.76 3.24
C GLU A 49 14.21 -1.83 3.58
N LYS A 50 13.78 -2.97 4.14
CA LYS A 50 14.66 -4.13 4.39
C LYS A 50 15.23 -4.76 3.12
N SER A 51 14.57 -4.53 1.99
CA SER A 51 14.93 -5.06 0.68
C SER A 51 15.64 -4.02 -0.21
N GLY A 52 15.89 -2.80 0.31
CA GLY A 52 16.52 -1.71 -0.42
C GLY A 52 15.59 -0.88 -1.31
N ALA A 53 14.27 -1.03 -1.16
CA ALA A 53 13.25 -0.25 -1.86
C ALA A 53 12.51 0.68 -0.89
N ILE A 54 11.87 1.74 -1.41
CA ILE A 54 11.05 2.66 -0.60
C ILE A 54 9.75 3.01 -1.31
N ILE A 55 8.68 3.22 -0.55
CA ILE A 55 7.42 3.78 -1.04
C ILE A 55 7.44 5.29 -0.83
N ILE A 56 7.48 6.05 -1.92
CA ILE A 56 7.40 7.51 -1.86
C ILE A 56 5.93 7.93 -1.79
N SER A 57 5.51 8.45 -0.65
CA SER A 57 4.19 9.07 -0.49
C SER A 57 4.31 10.59 -0.52
N LYS A 58 3.60 11.27 -1.44
CA LYS A 58 3.41 12.73 -1.38
C LYS A 58 2.08 13.06 -0.73
N SER A 59 2.12 13.85 0.32
CA SER A 59 0.94 14.57 0.82
C SER A 59 0.72 15.78 -0.08
N GLY A 60 -0.44 15.82 -0.74
CA GLY A 60 -0.97 17.02 -1.39
C GLY A 60 -1.73 17.87 -0.39
#